data_AF-A0A0P1KTL5-F1
#
_entry.id   AF-A0A0P1KTL5-F1
#
_cell.length_a   1.000
_cell.length_b   1.000
_cell.length_c   1.000
_cell.angle_alpha   90.00
_cell.angle_beta   90.00
_cell.angle_gamma   90.00
#
_symmetry.space_group_name_H-M   'P 1'
#
loop_
_entity.id
_entity.type
_entity.pdbx_description
1 polymer ?
#
loop_
_entity_poly.entity_id
_entity_poly.type
_entity_poly.pdbx_seq_one_letter_code
_entity_poly.pdbx_strand_id
1 'polypeptide(L)'
;MTVSVEEGLLLVDDRLSLKLGQLIRYRLTVDRSLLEPHLSSISELYLAFKNTESALLKPVYLTGPYSFYVDIQPCNYDECKEFDEEVAFCDDVKPNDEYRAVLKLNNNSRFENSEVFVWQINVVSQLSVTNLPSLSFRLCLTTKPTREMPKGQVEFAKGVVCEKWDTHRLWNLPPRFPDKPVHLVILTHGIFSNAGCDLVYLKDRIEATASAAGNESETSNLIIRGFKGNQGRSSKGVKSNGIGLAKFVIETIDNLKIRYDLRYISFVGHSLGGLTQSMAIRYICLERPDIFDGSEGLEPLNFITLASPYLGVAGEVPPFVTAILDIGALGQTGVDLNLNRTFFLTKEGIVRKDQHLGSYKRKPLLEIIPSEPLKSLMHRFKNRTTYANILHDGIVPLRTAALLYLDWNALSDVRGIRKENGKGDRGTPDSTNNNDVTGKIPEETMDKKSALKYLLPQAAIRRKYKRYTRTQIRSQNGDGANQQDEESGGFTPPPNANPIISAANVIVAPLPSQDYFKDPKFREDRVVHDKVYFPDELPPAHYKKREFFKKVIYPNDRIYRVQERIARQWQETLTWRKVLVSIQPDSHNNIVVRRKFVNAFGWVVIDHLVKEHFGAGSKAQSTSDSQS
;
A
#
# COMPACT_ATOMS: atom_id res chain seq x y z
N MET A 1 -20.37 19.72 -47.98
CA MET A 1 -21.28 18.73 -47.39
C MET A 1 -21.54 19.19 -45.97
N THR A 2 -22.70 19.81 -45.73
CA THR A 2 -23.16 20.21 -44.41
C THR A 2 -23.53 18.94 -43.64
N VAL A 3 -22.65 18.50 -42.73
CA VAL A 3 -22.98 17.45 -41.76
C VAL A 3 -24.19 17.94 -40.98
N SER A 4 -25.25 17.15 -40.95
CA SER A 4 -26.49 17.52 -40.27
C SER A 4 -26.20 17.70 -38.77
N VAL A 5 -26.67 18.81 -38.23
CA VAL A 5 -26.61 19.18 -36.80
C VAL A 5 -27.28 18.12 -35.89
N GLU A 6 -27.91 17.11 -36.46
CA GLU A 6 -28.60 16.02 -35.77
C GLU A 6 -27.66 14.99 -35.14
N GLU A 7 -26.52 14.65 -35.74
CA GLU A 7 -25.65 13.54 -35.29
C GLU A 7 -24.68 13.88 -34.13
N GLY A 8 -24.55 15.17 -33.78
CA GLY A 8 -23.65 15.63 -32.72
C GLY A 8 -22.18 15.68 -33.14
N LEU A 9 -21.42 16.60 -32.56
CA LEU A 9 -20.04 16.85 -32.96
C LEU A 9 -19.09 15.87 -32.26
N LEU A 10 -18.10 15.37 -33.00
CA LEU A 10 -17.00 14.56 -32.47
C LEU A 10 -15.83 15.49 -32.09
N LEU A 11 -15.64 15.73 -30.80
CA LEU A 11 -14.66 16.69 -30.28
C LEU A 11 -13.28 16.07 -30.05
N VAL A 12 -13.23 14.79 -29.72
CA VAL A 12 -11.99 14.02 -29.52
C VAL A 12 -12.18 12.63 -30.09
N ASP A 13 -11.18 12.11 -30.81
CA ASP A 13 -11.07 10.72 -31.25
C ASP A 13 -9.62 10.26 -31.12
N ASP A 14 -9.31 9.71 -29.96
CA ASP A 14 -7.97 9.30 -29.59
C ASP A 14 -7.83 7.78 -29.69
N ARG A 15 -6.75 7.31 -30.30
CA ARG A 15 -6.38 5.88 -30.37
C ARG A 15 -4.97 5.71 -29.85
N LEU A 16 -4.84 5.07 -28.70
CA LEU A 16 -3.56 4.95 -27.99
C LEU A 16 -3.38 3.53 -27.45
N SER A 17 -2.16 3.23 -27.03
CA SER A 17 -1.82 1.96 -26.41
C SER A 17 -1.05 2.16 -25.11
N LEU A 18 -1.33 1.32 -24.11
CA LEU A 18 -0.69 1.31 -22.80
C LEU A 18 -0.06 -0.06 -22.51
N LYS A 19 1.16 -0.05 -21.98
CA LYS A 19 1.87 -1.24 -21.49
C LYS A 19 1.68 -1.42 -19.99
N LEU A 20 2.28 -2.49 -19.44
CA LEU A 20 2.37 -2.74 -18.00
C LEU A 20 2.80 -1.48 -17.23
N GLY A 21 1.95 -1.06 -16.31
CA GLY A 21 2.19 0.09 -15.46
C GLY A 21 2.24 1.43 -16.16
N GLN A 22 1.56 1.52 -17.30
CA GLN A 22 1.26 2.77 -17.98
C GLN A 22 -0.21 3.15 -17.83
N LEU A 23 -0.40 4.46 -17.70
CA LEU A 23 -1.66 5.16 -17.72
C LEU A 23 -1.53 6.42 -18.56
N ILE A 24 -2.68 6.92 -19.01
CA ILE A 24 -2.82 8.26 -19.53
C ILE A 24 -3.92 9.00 -18.76
N ARG A 25 -3.64 10.25 -18.43
CA ARG A 25 -4.59 11.17 -17.81
C ARG A 25 -4.95 12.24 -18.82
N TYR A 26 -6.24 12.33 -19.14
CA TYR A 26 -6.81 13.41 -19.92
C TYR A 26 -7.28 14.51 -18.98
N ARG A 27 -7.04 15.76 -19.34
CA ARG A 27 -7.70 16.93 -18.76
C ARG A 27 -8.51 17.59 -19.85
N LEU A 28 -9.83 17.45 -19.74
CA LEU A 28 -10.78 18.15 -20.59
C LEU A 28 -11.13 19.48 -19.92
N THR A 29 -10.97 20.58 -20.66
CA THR A 29 -11.36 21.93 -20.26
C THR A 29 -12.35 22.45 -21.28
N VAL A 30 -13.48 22.96 -20.80
CA VAL A 30 -14.54 23.55 -21.62
C VAL A 30 -14.79 24.96 -21.11
N ASP A 31 -14.37 25.97 -21.87
CA ASP A 31 -14.65 27.37 -21.59
C ASP A 31 -15.91 27.79 -22.35
N ARG A 32 -17.03 27.91 -21.63
CA ARG A 32 -18.34 28.25 -22.21
C ARG A 32 -18.33 29.63 -22.85
N SER A 33 -17.50 30.57 -22.38
CA SER A 33 -17.42 31.93 -22.93
C SER A 33 -16.83 31.98 -24.35
N LEU A 34 -16.07 30.94 -24.71
CA LEU A 34 -15.39 30.82 -26.01
C LEU A 34 -16.12 29.90 -26.99
N LEU A 35 -17.15 29.18 -26.54
CA LEU A 35 -17.94 28.27 -27.36
C LEU A 35 -18.70 29.04 -28.45
N GLU A 36 -18.82 28.41 -29.61
CA GLU A 36 -19.63 28.93 -30.70
C GLU A 36 -21.12 28.95 -30.32
N PRO A 37 -21.95 29.85 -30.90
CA PRO A 37 -23.35 30.03 -30.48
C PRO A 37 -24.17 28.74 -30.47
N HIS A 38 -23.91 27.83 -31.41
CA HIS A 38 -24.61 26.55 -31.52
C HIS A 38 -24.16 25.50 -30.47
N LEU A 39 -23.03 25.73 -29.79
CA LEU A 39 -22.49 24.90 -28.69
C LEU A 39 -22.68 25.54 -27.32
N SER A 40 -23.02 26.83 -27.27
CA SER A 40 -23.19 27.59 -26.01
C SER A 40 -24.22 26.99 -25.05
N SER A 41 -25.23 26.30 -25.58
CA SER A 41 -26.30 25.66 -24.81
C SER A 41 -25.96 24.24 -24.33
N ILE A 42 -24.77 23.72 -24.62
CA ILE A 42 -24.38 22.37 -24.19
C ILE A 42 -24.30 22.33 -22.67
N SER A 43 -25.00 21.38 -22.06
CA SER A 43 -24.96 21.07 -20.63
C SER A 43 -24.20 19.78 -20.34
N GLU A 44 -23.97 18.93 -21.34
CA GLU A 44 -23.40 17.59 -21.19
C GLU A 44 -22.49 17.24 -22.36
N LEU A 45 -21.40 16.54 -22.06
CA LEU A 45 -20.58 15.87 -23.05
C LEU A 45 -20.62 14.37 -22.81
N TYR A 46 -20.46 13.58 -23.86
CA TYR A 46 -20.57 12.12 -23.81
C TYR A 46 -19.22 11.50 -24.13
N LEU A 47 -18.73 10.70 -23.19
CA LEU A 47 -17.52 9.91 -23.35
C LEU A 47 -17.88 8.51 -23.82
N ALA A 48 -17.18 8.05 -24.85
CA ALA A 48 -17.21 6.66 -25.29
C ALA A 48 -15.79 6.11 -25.31
N PHE A 49 -15.54 5.08 -24.51
CA PHE A 49 -14.27 4.37 -24.42
C PHE A 49 -14.46 2.96 -24.95
N LYS A 50 -13.53 2.48 -25.77
CA LYS A 50 -13.52 1.11 -26.29
C LYS A 50 -12.17 0.48 -26.09
N ASN A 51 -12.15 -0.69 -25.46
CA ASN A 51 -11.00 -1.57 -25.50
C ASN A 51 -10.95 -2.23 -26.88
N THR A 52 -9.91 -1.94 -27.67
CA THR A 52 -9.82 -2.43 -29.06
C THR A 52 -9.12 -3.78 -29.18
N GLU A 53 -8.76 -4.40 -28.05
CA GLU A 53 -8.21 -5.75 -28.02
C GLU A 53 -9.22 -6.79 -28.53
N SER A 54 -8.70 -7.89 -29.06
CA SER A 54 -9.53 -8.99 -29.57
C SER A 54 -10.39 -9.59 -28.46
N ALA A 55 -11.68 -9.80 -28.73
CA ALA A 55 -12.59 -10.50 -27.82
C ALA A 55 -12.08 -11.90 -27.42
N LEU A 56 -11.22 -12.52 -28.23
CA LEU A 56 -10.57 -13.80 -27.92
C LEU A 56 -9.63 -13.73 -26.71
N LEU A 57 -9.22 -12.54 -26.29
CA LEU A 57 -8.38 -12.33 -25.10
C LEU A 57 -9.19 -12.20 -23.80
N LYS A 58 -10.52 -12.11 -23.85
CA LYS A 58 -11.39 -12.07 -22.65
C LYS A 58 -11.15 -13.19 -21.63
N PRO A 59 -10.93 -14.47 -22.01
CA PRO A 59 -10.67 -15.54 -21.05
C PRO A 59 -9.21 -15.59 -20.56
N VAL A 60 -8.31 -14.75 -21.08
CA VAL A 60 -6.87 -14.79 -20.76
C VAL A 60 -6.57 -13.89 -19.56
N TYR A 61 -6.62 -14.46 -18.36
CA TYR A 61 -6.27 -13.77 -17.11
C TYR A 61 -4.84 -14.04 -16.63
N LEU A 62 -4.20 -15.12 -17.13
CA LEU A 62 -2.95 -15.65 -16.58
C LEU A 62 -1.72 -14.75 -16.84
N THR A 63 -1.69 -14.01 -17.96
CA THR A 63 -0.65 -13.03 -18.29
C THR A 63 -0.99 -11.61 -17.79
N GLY A 64 -2.09 -11.48 -17.04
CA GLY A 64 -2.73 -10.24 -16.63
C GLY A 64 -3.96 -9.96 -17.49
N PRO A 65 -5.04 -9.40 -16.93
CA PRO A 65 -6.22 -9.10 -17.73
C PRO A 65 -5.85 -8.06 -18.80
N TYR A 66 -6.24 -8.33 -20.04
CA TYR A 66 -6.08 -7.42 -21.18
C TYR A 66 -7.13 -6.30 -21.15
N SER A 67 -7.26 -5.66 -20.00
CA SER A 67 -8.33 -4.73 -19.69
C SER A 67 -7.82 -3.39 -19.18
N PHE A 68 -8.75 -2.44 -19.12
CA PHE A 68 -8.49 -1.09 -18.62
C PHE A 68 -9.37 -0.79 -17.41
N TYR A 69 -8.81 -0.03 -16.48
CA TYR A 69 -9.59 0.73 -15.51
C TYR A 69 -9.76 2.13 -16.05
N VAL A 70 -10.99 2.66 -16.02
CA VAL A 70 -11.31 4.02 -16.49
C VAL A 70 -12.09 4.75 -15.42
N ASP A 71 -11.61 5.92 -15.01
CA ASP A 71 -12.33 6.79 -14.07
C ASP A 71 -12.44 8.21 -14.57
N ILE A 72 -13.53 8.88 -14.19
CA ILE A 72 -13.89 10.22 -14.64
C ILE A 72 -14.22 11.05 -13.42
N GLN A 73 -13.54 12.18 -13.27
CA GLN A 73 -13.61 13.02 -12.08
C GLN A 73 -13.81 14.48 -12.50
N PRO A 74 -14.86 15.16 -12.01
CA PRO A 74 -14.97 16.59 -12.17
C PRO A 74 -13.99 17.28 -11.21
N CYS A 75 -13.56 18.51 -11.52
CA CYS A 75 -12.50 19.18 -10.77
C CYS A 75 -12.81 19.43 -9.28
N ASN A 76 -14.08 19.55 -8.89
CA ASN A 76 -14.47 19.75 -7.49
C ASN A 76 -14.82 18.44 -6.75
N TYR A 77 -14.63 17.27 -7.36
CA TYR A 77 -14.79 16.01 -6.63
C TYR A 77 -13.68 15.86 -5.58
N ASP A 78 -14.08 15.72 -4.32
CA ASP A 78 -13.21 15.51 -3.17
C ASP A 78 -13.78 14.39 -2.32
N GLU A 79 -13.08 13.26 -2.26
CA GLU A 79 -13.51 12.11 -1.45
C GLU A 79 -13.65 12.43 0.05
N CYS A 80 -13.13 13.55 0.55
CA CYS A 80 -13.30 13.96 1.93
C CYS A 80 -14.58 14.80 2.18
N LYS A 81 -15.39 15.05 1.15
CA LYS A 81 -16.60 15.89 1.22
C LYS A 81 -17.82 15.16 0.66
N GLU A 82 -19.00 15.68 0.99
CA GLU A 82 -20.25 15.21 0.39
C GLU A 82 -20.29 15.57 -1.11
N PHE A 83 -20.78 14.63 -1.91
CA PHE A 83 -20.91 14.74 -3.36
C PHE A 83 -22.31 14.29 -3.78
N ASP A 84 -22.97 15.08 -4.62
CA ASP A 84 -24.39 14.96 -4.95
C ASP A 84 -24.67 14.15 -6.23
N GLU A 85 -23.64 13.66 -6.91
CA GLU A 85 -23.75 12.86 -8.13
C GLU A 85 -23.15 11.46 -7.98
N GLU A 86 -23.51 10.55 -8.89
CA GLU A 86 -22.84 9.26 -8.99
C GLU A 86 -21.43 9.43 -9.54
N VAL A 87 -20.48 8.71 -8.94
CA VAL A 87 -19.11 8.66 -9.42
C VAL A 87 -19.02 7.72 -10.62
N ALA A 88 -18.56 8.26 -11.74
CA ALA A 88 -18.43 7.55 -13.00
C ALA A 88 -17.06 6.86 -13.13
N PHE A 89 -17.04 5.53 -13.00
CA PHE A 89 -15.88 4.71 -13.33
C PHE A 89 -16.30 3.33 -13.83
N CYS A 90 -15.39 2.66 -14.54
CA CYS A 90 -15.47 1.24 -14.85
C CYS A 90 -14.22 0.55 -14.29
N ASP A 91 -14.45 -0.43 -13.43
CA ASP A 91 -13.42 -1.22 -12.77
C ASP A 91 -12.65 -2.10 -13.76
N ASP A 92 -13.34 -2.64 -14.78
CA ASP A 92 -12.76 -3.59 -15.73
C ASP A 92 -13.37 -3.54 -17.14
N VAL A 93 -12.83 -2.67 -18.01
CA VAL A 93 -13.17 -2.65 -19.44
C VAL A 93 -12.40 -3.76 -20.18
N LYS A 94 -13.04 -4.92 -20.31
CA LYS A 94 -12.49 -6.13 -20.94
C LYS A 94 -12.29 -5.98 -22.46
N PRO A 95 -11.51 -6.86 -23.11
CA PRO A 95 -11.29 -6.82 -24.56
C PRO A 95 -12.57 -6.69 -25.38
N ASN A 96 -12.61 -5.78 -26.35
CA ASN A 96 -13.78 -5.47 -27.18
C ASN A 96 -15.01 -4.90 -26.45
N ASP A 97 -14.95 -4.68 -25.14
CA ASP A 97 -16.04 -4.01 -24.41
C ASP A 97 -15.92 -2.48 -24.51
N GLU A 98 -17.04 -1.81 -24.27
CA GLU A 98 -17.19 -0.36 -24.32
C GLU A 98 -17.65 0.17 -22.96
N TYR A 99 -17.16 1.33 -22.59
CA TYR A 99 -17.61 2.09 -21.42
C TYR A 99 -18.06 3.47 -21.87
N ARG A 100 -19.23 3.91 -21.39
CA ARG A 100 -19.82 5.21 -21.73
C ARG A 100 -20.14 5.97 -20.47
N ALA A 101 -19.93 7.28 -20.50
CA ALA A 101 -20.20 8.15 -19.36
C ALA A 101 -20.61 9.55 -19.82
N VAL A 102 -21.29 10.27 -18.94
CA VAL A 102 -21.76 11.64 -19.17
C VAL A 102 -20.94 12.60 -18.32
N LEU A 103 -20.40 13.64 -18.95
CA LEU A 103 -19.64 14.70 -18.33
C LEU A 103 -20.53 15.94 -18.28
N LYS A 104 -21.11 16.22 -17.12
CA LYS A 104 -22.03 17.35 -16.93
C LYS A 104 -21.28 18.67 -16.76
N LEU A 105 -21.79 19.76 -17.33
CA LEU A 105 -21.26 21.11 -17.16
C LEU A 105 -22.07 21.82 -16.06
N ASN A 106 -21.73 21.52 -14.81
CA ASN A 106 -22.45 21.97 -13.61
C ASN A 106 -21.46 22.40 -12.51
N ASN A 107 -21.94 22.63 -11.29
CA ASN A 107 -21.10 23.12 -10.19
C ASN A 107 -19.97 22.17 -9.80
N ASN A 108 -20.12 20.86 -10.01
CA ASN A 108 -19.08 19.89 -9.67
C ASN A 108 -17.88 19.98 -10.62
N SER A 109 -18.13 20.26 -11.90
CA SER A 109 -17.08 20.42 -12.91
C SER A 109 -16.66 21.87 -13.13
N ARG A 110 -17.34 22.85 -12.53
CA ARG A 110 -17.02 24.28 -12.68
C ARG A 110 -15.74 24.63 -11.93
N PHE A 111 -14.75 25.14 -12.64
CA PHE A 111 -13.53 25.63 -12.04
C PHE A 111 -13.79 26.96 -11.35
N GLU A 112 -13.77 26.96 -10.01
CA GLU A 112 -14.07 28.13 -9.18
C GLU A 112 -15.41 28.80 -9.59
N ASN A 113 -15.49 30.14 -9.58
CA ASN A 113 -16.68 30.89 -10.00
C ASN A 113 -16.62 31.31 -11.47
N SER A 114 -15.94 30.54 -12.32
CA SER A 114 -15.77 30.86 -13.75
C SER A 114 -16.82 30.19 -14.65
N GLU A 115 -16.76 30.48 -15.96
CA GLU A 115 -17.48 29.77 -17.03
C GLU A 115 -16.64 28.62 -17.62
N VAL A 116 -15.59 28.20 -16.91
CA VAL A 116 -14.70 27.12 -17.30
C VAL A 116 -15.07 25.85 -16.53
N PHE A 117 -15.24 24.75 -17.26
CA PHE A 117 -15.54 23.44 -16.70
C PHE A 117 -14.37 22.48 -16.96
N VAL A 118 -13.94 21.72 -15.95
CA VAL A 118 -12.77 20.86 -16.01
C VAL A 118 -13.11 19.46 -15.54
N TRP A 119 -12.69 18.49 -16.36
CA TRP A 119 -12.79 17.06 -16.09
C TRP A 119 -11.43 16.38 -16.22
N GLN A 120 -11.17 15.45 -15.32
CA GLN A 120 -10.03 14.55 -15.38
C GLN A 120 -10.54 13.15 -15.74
N ILE A 121 -9.94 12.52 -16.75
CA ILE A 121 -10.24 11.14 -17.13
C ILE A 121 -8.95 10.34 -17.04
N ASN A 122 -8.91 9.30 -16.22
CA ASN A 122 -7.75 8.40 -16.15
C ASN A 122 -8.07 7.10 -16.89
N VAL A 123 -7.16 6.67 -17.76
CA VAL A 123 -7.19 5.37 -18.41
C VAL A 123 -5.94 4.61 -17.97
N VAL A 124 -6.13 3.49 -17.27
CA VAL A 124 -5.07 2.75 -16.60
C VAL A 124 -5.01 1.32 -17.14
N SER A 125 -3.83 0.87 -17.56
CA SER A 125 -3.62 -0.55 -17.92
C SER A 125 -3.71 -1.45 -16.69
N GLN A 126 -4.45 -2.56 -16.81
CA GLN A 126 -4.55 -3.58 -15.76
C GLN A 126 -3.59 -4.76 -15.94
N LEU A 127 -2.70 -4.69 -16.93
CA LEU A 127 -1.58 -5.63 -17.03
C LEU A 127 -0.81 -5.68 -15.71
N SER A 128 -0.42 -6.88 -15.28
CA SER A 128 0.17 -7.09 -13.95
C SER A 128 1.42 -7.96 -13.94
N VAL A 129 1.58 -8.88 -14.90
CA VAL A 129 2.64 -9.92 -14.84
C VAL A 129 3.73 -9.73 -15.90
N THR A 130 3.35 -9.59 -17.16
CA THR A 130 4.29 -9.49 -18.29
C THR A 130 4.36 -8.07 -18.85
N ASN A 131 5.56 -7.66 -19.27
CA ASN A 131 5.81 -6.36 -19.89
C ASN A 131 5.83 -6.42 -21.43
N LEU A 132 5.60 -7.60 -22.02
CA LEU A 132 5.57 -7.80 -23.47
C LEU A 132 4.33 -7.17 -24.15
N PRO A 133 3.09 -7.41 -23.67
CA PRO A 133 1.91 -6.91 -24.37
C PRO A 133 1.73 -5.40 -24.21
N SER A 134 1.09 -4.80 -25.21
CA SER A 134 0.51 -3.45 -25.16
C SER A 134 -0.99 -3.56 -25.40
N LEU A 135 -1.78 -2.89 -24.58
CA LEU A 135 -3.24 -2.83 -24.72
C LEU A 135 -3.61 -1.57 -25.49
N SER A 136 -4.43 -1.70 -26.52
CA SER A 136 -4.91 -0.59 -27.34
C SER A 136 -6.35 -0.23 -27.01
N PHE A 137 -6.65 1.05 -27.04
CA PHE A 137 -8.00 1.56 -26.81
C PHE A 137 -8.32 2.73 -27.74
N ARG A 138 -9.61 3.04 -27.85
CA ARG A 138 -10.14 4.23 -28.49
C ARG A 138 -10.98 5.03 -27.50
N LEU A 139 -10.75 6.32 -27.37
CA LEU A 139 -11.54 7.24 -26.53
C LEU A 139 -12.11 8.34 -27.41
N CYS A 140 -13.42 8.54 -27.33
CA CYS A 140 -14.12 9.61 -28.05
C CYS A 140 -14.89 10.51 -27.08
N LEU A 141 -14.97 11.80 -27.42
CA LEU A 141 -15.85 12.76 -26.76
C LEU A 141 -16.79 13.37 -27.79
N THR A 142 -18.10 13.36 -27.51
CA THR A 142 -19.13 13.91 -28.39
C THR A 142 -20.07 14.88 -27.67
N THR A 143 -20.72 15.77 -28.42
CA THR A 143 -21.72 16.72 -27.86
C THR A 143 -23.12 16.13 -27.73
N LYS A 144 -23.39 14.98 -28.36
CA LYS A 144 -24.64 14.22 -28.24
C LYS A 144 -24.35 12.76 -27.89
N PRO A 145 -25.31 12.05 -27.26
CA PRO A 145 -25.14 10.65 -26.96
C PRO A 145 -25.12 9.84 -28.25
N THR A 146 -24.16 8.93 -28.36
CA THR A 146 -24.04 8.00 -29.48
C THR A 146 -24.31 6.58 -29.00
N ARG A 147 -24.97 5.76 -29.82
CA ARG A 147 -25.16 4.32 -29.53
C ARG A 147 -23.96 3.48 -29.93
N GLU A 148 -23.38 3.79 -31.08
CA GLU A 148 -22.14 3.15 -31.57
C GLU A 148 -20.92 4.00 -31.23
N MET A 149 -19.72 3.45 -31.41
CA MET A 149 -18.51 4.27 -31.39
C MET A 149 -18.60 5.32 -32.50
N PRO A 150 -18.37 6.62 -32.19
CA PRO A 150 -18.47 7.69 -33.17
C PRO A 150 -17.63 7.42 -34.42
N LYS A 151 -18.17 7.78 -35.58
CA LYS A 151 -17.51 7.73 -36.88
C LYS A 151 -17.51 9.15 -37.44
N GLY A 152 -16.45 9.55 -38.13
CA GLY A 152 -16.32 10.91 -38.66
C GLY A 152 -14.94 11.51 -38.39
N GLN A 153 -14.78 12.78 -38.78
CA GLN A 153 -13.59 13.55 -38.47
C GLN A 153 -13.79 14.30 -37.15
N VAL A 154 -12.69 14.54 -36.44
CA VAL A 154 -12.71 15.37 -35.23
C VAL A 154 -12.96 16.81 -35.65
N GLU A 155 -13.98 17.43 -35.07
CA GLU A 155 -14.31 18.83 -35.26
C GLU A 155 -13.66 19.68 -34.17
N PHE A 156 -13.00 20.76 -34.60
CA PHE A 156 -12.44 21.72 -33.67
C PHE A 156 -13.56 22.59 -33.10
N ALA A 157 -13.76 22.55 -31.78
CA ALA A 157 -14.64 23.45 -31.07
C ALA A 157 -13.81 24.47 -30.28
N LYS A 158 -13.94 25.75 -30.61
CA LYS A 158 -13.29 26.83 -29.86
C LYS A 158 -13.75 26.77 -28.39
N GLY A 159 -12.81 26.84 -27.45
CA GLY A 159 -13.10 26.73 -26.01
C GLY A 159 -13.08 25.29 -25.45
N VAL A 160 -12.98 24.26 -26.28
CA VAL A 160 -12.77 22.87 -25.84
C VAL A 160 -11.30 22.50 -26.00
N VAL A 161 -10.64 22.17 -24.90
CA VAL A 161 -9.23 21.75 -24.87
C VAL A 161 -9.13 20.41 -24.16
N CYS A 162 -8.50 19.44 -24.82
CA CYS A 162 -8.23 18.12 -24.24
C CYS A 162 -6.72 17.89 -24.14
N GLU A 163 -6.17 18.14 -22.95
CA GLU A 163 -4.76 17.88 -22.66
C GLU A 163 -4.53 16.44 -22.24
N LYS A 164 -3.31 15.94 -22.48
CA LYS A 164 -2.91 14.56 -22.21
C LYS A 164 -1.60 14.51 -21.44
N TRP A 165 -1.59 13.72 -20.39
CA TRP A 165 -0.38 13.41 -19.62
C TRP A 165 -0.18 11.90 -19.57
N ASP A 166 0.92 11.46 -20.17
CA ASP A 166 1.35 10.08 -20.07
C ASP A 166 1.99 9.79 -18.71
N THR A 167 2.28 8.52 -18.48
CA THR A 167 2.90 8.08 -17.22
C THR A 167 4.31 8.63 -17.03
N HIS A 168 5.00 9.05 -18.09
CA HIS A 168 6.33 9.63 -17.95
C HIS A 168 6.21 11.07 -17.43
N ARG A 169 5.36 11.89 -18.05
CA ARG A 169 5.12 13.28 -17.66
C ARG A 169 4.54 13.38 -16.26
N LEU A 170 3.56 12.54 -15.91
CA LEU A 170 2.96 12.53 -14.56
C LEU A 170 3.99 12.30 -13.45
N TRP A 171 4.99 11.45 -13.70
CA TRP A 171 6.00 11.05 -12.71
C TRP A 171 7.28 11.90 -12.74
N ASN A 172 7.40 12.83 -13.68
CA ASN A 172 8.61 13.66 -13.86
C ASN A 172 8.31 15.16 -13.85
N LEU A 173 7.22 15.57 -13.21
CA LEU A 173 6.94 16.99 -12.99
C LEU A 173 8.08 17.66 -12.19
N PRO A 174 8.40 18.93 -12.49
CA PRO A 174 9.31 19.74 -11.71
C PRO A 174 8.70 20.10 -10.34
N PRO A 175 9.51 20.58 -9.37
CA PRO A 175 8.99 21.11 -8.13
C PRO A 175 8.14 22.35 -8.40
N ARG A 176 7.17 22.61 -7.52
CA ARG A 176 6.27 23.77 -7.65
C ARG A 176 7.02 25.10 -7.52
N PHE A 177 8.04 25.14 -6.68
CA PHE A 177 8.89 26.30 -6.45
C PHE A 177 10.36 25.94 -6.74
N PRO A 178 10.84 26.12 -7.99
CA PRO A 178 12.20 25.73 -8.39
C PRO A 178 13.33 26.36 -7.57
N ASP A 179 13.14 27.59 -7.12
CA ASP A 179 14.17 28.36 -6.40
C ASP A 179 14.15 28.12 -4.87
N LYS A 180 13.30 27.21 -4.39
CA LYS A 180 13.18 26.86 -2.97
C LYS A 180 13.77 25.49 -2.69
N PRO A 181 14.12 25.19 -1.41
CA PRO A 181 14.52 23.85 -1.00
C PRO A 181 13.53 22.80 -1.49
N VAL A 182 14.05 21.67 -1.96
CA VAL A 182 13.28 20.57 -2.54
C VAL A 182 13.35 19.34 -1.64
N HIS A 183 12.21 18.68 -1.49
CA HIS A 183 12.05 17.41 -0.80
C HIS A 183 11.72 16.29 -1.79
N LEU A 184 12.64 15.33 -1.95
CA LEU A 184 12.45 14.16 -2.80
C LEU A 184 11.68 13.05 -2.07
N VAL A 185 10.61 12.56 -2.66
CA VAL A 185 9.84 11.42 -2.15
C VAL A 185 9.95 10.25 -3.12
N ILE A 186 10.47 9.12 -2.64
CA ILE A 186 10.59 7.88 -3.41
C ILE A 186 9.43 6.95 -3.07
N LEU A 187 8.57 6.69 -4.04
CA LEU A 187 7.47 5.73 -3.93
C LEU A 187 7.91 4.38 -4.51
N THR A 188 7.67 3.28 -3.78
CA THR A 188 8.04 1.93 -4.22
C THR A 188 6.91 0.95 -4.00
N HIS A 189 6.47 0.33 -5.09
CA HIS A 189 5.37 -0.63 -5.09
C HIS A 189 5.84 -2.02 -4.62
N GLY A 190 4.88 -2.88 -4.27
CA GLY A 190 5.10 -4.29 -3.93
C GLY A 190 5.46 -5.19 -5.10
N ILE A 191 5.00 -6.44 -5.04
CA ILE A 191 5.44 -7.55 -5.90
C ILE A 191 5.25 -7.35 -7.42
N PHE A 192 4.29 -6.52 -7.84
CA PHE A 192 4.10 -6.19 -9.26
C PHE A 192 5.07 -5.10 -9.75
N SER A 193 5.74 -4.40 -8.83
CA SER A 193 6.60 -3.24 -9.10
C SER A 193 5.91 -2.16 -9.96
N ASN A 194 4.58 -2.09 -9.89
CA ASN A 194 3.78 -1.24 -10.75
C ASN A 194 3.59 0.16 -10.14
N ALA A 195 4.69 0.86 -9.87
CA ALA A 195 4.63 2.22 -9.32
C ALA A 195 3.85 3.16 -10.25
N GLY A 196 4.00 3.00 -11.57
CA GLY A 196 3.46 3.91 -12.58
C GLY A 196 1.94 4.09 -12.56
N CYS A 197 1.19 3.06 -12.18
CA CYS A 197 -0.27 3.10 -12.08
C CYS A 197 -0.78 2.94 -10.65
N ASP A 198 -0.22 1.97 -9.93
CA ASP A 198 -0.81 1.50 -8.67
C ASP A 198 -0.47 2.41 -7.48
N LEU A 199 0.44 3.38 -7.65
CA LEU A 199 0.79 4.38 -6.63
C LEU A 199 0.39 5.80 -7.00
N VAL A 200 -0.33 5.98 -8.11
CA VAL A 200 -0.66 7.33 -8.62
C VAL A 200 -1.64 8.05 -7.71
N TYR A 201 -2.61 7.35 -7.14
CA TYR A 201 -3.50 7.95 -6.14
C TYR A 201 -2.71 8.46 -4.92
N LEU A 202 -1.82 7.63 -4.36
CA LEU A 202 -0.95 8.06 -3.24
C LEU A 202 -0.09 9.27 -3.64
N LYS A 203 0.52 9.25 -4.82
CA LYS A 203 1.29 10.38 -5.36
C LYS A 203 0.45 11.66 -5.42
N ASP A 204 -0.72 11.59 -6.04
CA ASP A 204 -1.61 12.75 -6.19
C ASP A 204 -2.05 13.30 -4.84
N ARG A 205 -2.35 12.43 -3.86
CA ARG A 205 -2.72 12.85 -2.50
C ARG A 205 -1.57 13.51 -1.75
N ILE A 206 -0.34 13.02 -1.91
CA ILE A 206 0.85 13.68 -1.36
C ILE A 206 1.02 15.07 -1.99
N GLU A 207 0.93 15.18 -3.32
CA GLU A 207 1.06 16.45 -4.04
C GLU A 207 -0.04 17.45 -3.66
N ALA A 208 -1.29 17.00 -3.58
CA ALA A 208 -2.43 17.84 -3.18
C ALA A 208 -2.28 18.35 -1.74
N THR A 209 -1.89 17.48 -0.81
CA THR A 209 -1.72 17.83 0.61
C THR A 209 -0.58 18.82 0.81
N ALA A 210 0.57 18.57 0.18
CA ALA A 210 1.70 19.47 0.22
C ALA A 210 1.38 20.82 -0.47
N SER A 211 0.62 20.79 -1.57
CA SER A 211 0.17 22.01 -2.26
C SER A 211 -0.77 22.86 -1.41
N ALA A 212 -1.63 22.22 -0.62
CA ALA A 212 -2.54 22.89 0.32
C ALA A 212 -1.82 23.48 1.52
N ALA A 213 -0.73 22.84 1.99
CA ALA A 213 0.16 23.40 3.01
C ALA A 213 0.91 24.66 2.55
N GLY A 214 0.96 24.90 1.24
CA GLY A 214 1.53 26.12 0.65
C GLY A 214 3.01 26.31 1.03
N ASN A 215 3.39 27.56 1.30
CA ASN A 215 4.76 27.94 1.66
C ASN A 215 5.05 27.84 3.17
N GLU A 216 4.13 27.31 3.98
CA GLU A 216 4.26 27.30 5.44
C GLU A 216 5.31 26.28 5.93
N SER A 217 5.63 25.27 5.12
CA SER A 217 6.64 24.26 5.43
C SER A 217 7.70 24.19 4.32
N GLU A 218 8.98 24.26 4.68
CA GLU A 218 10.08 24.08 3.72
C GLU A 218 10.07 22.68 3.07
N THR A 219 9.39 21.71 3.69
CA THR A 219 9.31 20.32 3.19
C THR A 219 8.10 20.07 2.29
N SER A 220 7.27 21.09 2.00
CA SER A 220 6.08 20.98 1.13
C SER A 220 6.40 21.12 -0.37
N ASN A 221 7.60 21.61 -0.71
CA ASN A 221 8.05 21.72 -2.09
C ASN A 221 8.62 20.37 -2.57
N LEU A 222 7.72 19.51 -3.05
CA LEU A 222 8.01 18.11 -3.32
C LEU A 222 8.44 17.82 -4.76
N ILE A 223 9.31 16.82 -4.91
CA ILE A 223 9.48 16.05 -6.14
C ILE A 223 9.19 14.59 -5.81
N ILE A 224 8.24 13.97 -6.49
CA ILE A 224 7.89 12.56 -6.27
C ILE A 224 8.39 11.70 -7.43
N ARG A 225 9.04 10.57 -7.12
CA ARG A 225 9.60 9.63 -8.10
C ARG A 225 9.25 8.20 -7.75
N GLY A 226 9.06 7.38 -8.78
CA GLY A 226 8.74 5.96 -8.65
C GLY A 226 9.56 5.14 -9.63
N PHE A 227 10.21 4.07 -9.14
CA PHE A 227 11.07 3.24 -9.98
C PHE A 227 10.27 2.14 -10.68
N LYS A 228 10.30 2.16 -12.02
CA LYS A 228 9.58 1.20 -12.88
C LYS A 228 10.47 0.05 -13.36
N GLY A 229 11.79 0.10 -13.13
CA GLY A 229 12.75 -0.87 -13.67
C GLY A 229 12.65 -2.30 -13.09
N ASN A 230 11.88 -2.47 -12.00
CA ASN A 230 11.59 -3.76 -11.38
C ASN A 230 10.30 -4.43 -11.88
N GLN A 231 9.55 -3.80 -12.80
CA GLN A 231 8.35 -4.38 -13.41
C GLN A 231 8.65 -5.74 -14.07
N GLY A 232 7.85 -6.76 -13.77
CA GLY A 232 8.05 -8.14 -14.25
C GLY A 232 9.34 -8.82 -13.77
N ARG A 233 10.09 -8.22 -12.83
CA ARG A 233 11.39 -8.71 -12.35
C ARG A 233 11.42 -8.97 -10.85
N SER A 234 10.29 -8.87 -10.17
CA SER A 234 10.20 -9.06 -8.73
C SER A 234 10.71 -10.42 -8.27
N SER A 235 10.64 -11.46 -9.11
CA SER A 235 11.19 -12.79 -8.82
C SER A 235 12.72 -12.84 -8.64
N LYS A 236 13.45 -11.77 -9.01
CA LYS A 236 14.91 -11.68 -8.84
C LYS A 236 15.38 -11.51 -7.39
N GLY A 237 14.46 -11.31 -6.43
CA GLY A 237 14.80 -11.19 -5.02
C GLY A 237 14.88 -9.74 -4.52
N VAL A 238 14.69 -9.57 -3.21
CA VAL A 238 14.72 -8.26 -2.53
C VAL A 238 16.06 -7.56 -2.78
N LYS A 239 17.16 -8.33 -2.76
CA LYS A 239 18.49 -7.81 -3.02
C LYS A 239 18.63 -7.19 -4.41
N SER A 240 18.29 -7.94 -5.46
CA SER A 240 18.45 -7.46 -6.85
C SER A 240 17.57 -6.26 -7.13
N ASN A 241 16.31 -6.32 -6.68
CA ASN A 241 15.35 -5.23 -6.83
C ASN A 241 15.78 -3.98 -6.05
N GLY A 242 16.34 -4.16 -4.84
CA GLY A 242 16.85 -3.08 -4.00
C GLY A 242 18.07 -2.39 -4.61
N ILE A 243 19.00 -3.15 -5.20
CA ILE A 243 20.15 -2.58 -5.92
C ILE A 243 19.69 -1.78 -7.15
N GLY A 244 18.72 -2.31 -7.91
CA GLY A 244 18.14 -1.60 -9.05
C GLY A 244 17.50 -0.27 -8.64
N LEU A 245 16.71 -0.30 -7.56
CA LEU A 245 16.11 0.90 -6.98
C LEU A 245 17.18 1.89 -6.46
N ALA A 246 18.22 1.40 -5.79
CA ALA A 246 19.29 2.24 -5.27
C ALA A 246 20.00 3.02 -6.38
N LYS A 247 20.36 2.34 -7.47
CA LYS A 247 20.99 2.98 -8.64
C LYS A 247 20.11 4.08 -9.23
N PHE A 248 18.81 3.83 -9.36
CA PHE A 248 17.84 4.83 -9.78
C PHE A 248 17.76 6.03 -8.82
N VAL A 249 17.74 5.79 -7.51
CA VAL A 249 17.69 6.85 -6.50
C VAL A 249 18.97 7.70 -6.55
N ILE A 250 20.14 7.08 -6.65
CA ILE A 250 21.44 7.78 -6.78
C ILE A 250 21.43 8.67 -8.04
N GLU A 251 21.10 8.11 -9.20
CA GLU A 251 21.03 8.86 -10.46
C GLU A 251 20.01 10.00 -10.40
N THR A 252 18.87 9.78 -9.74
CA THR A 252 17.85 10.82 -9.55
C THR A 252 18.36 11.95 -8.68
N ILE A 253 19.04 11.65 -7.57
CA ILE A 253 19.62 12.64 -6.66
C ILE A 253 20.68 13.46 -7.40
N ASP A 254 21.62 12.80 -8.09
CA ASP A 254 22.69 13.48 -8.82
C ASP A 254 22.11 14.43 -9.89
N ASN A 255 21.10 13.99 -10.65
CA ASN A 255 20.42 14.82 -11.66
C ASN A 255 19.58 15.97 -11.09
N LEU A 256 19.08 15.84 -9.86
CA LEU A 256 18.27 16.87 -9.21
C LEU A 256 19.16 17.90 -8.51
N LYS A 257 20.26 17.49 -7.87
CA LYS A 257 21.25 18.39 -7.25
C LYS A 257 21.87 19.38 -8.24
N ILE A 258 21.95 19.03 -9.52
CA ILE A 258 22.42 19.94 -10.58
C ILE A 258 21.43 21.10 -10.83
N ARG A 259 20.14 20.88 -10.62
CA ARG A 259 19.07 21.79 -11.07
C ARG A 259 18.35 22.51 -9.93
N TYR A 260 18.37 21.93 -8.73
CA TYR A 260 17.57 22.38 -7.60
C TYR A 260 18.35 22.26 -6.30
N ASP A 261 17.99 23.07 -5.31
CA ASP A 261 18.45 22.95 -3.92
C ASP A 261 17.78 21.75 -3.24
N LEU A 262 18.31 20.54 -3.49
CA LEU A 262 17.79 19.29 -2.95
C LEU A 262 18.27 19.08 -1.50
N ARG A 263 17.37 19.19 -0.52
CA ARG A 263 17.71 19.11 0.90
C ARG A 263 17.17 17.88 1.61
N TYR A 264 15.97 17.44 1.26
CA TYR A 264 15.26 16.42 2.02
C TYR A 264 14.96 15.17 1.20
N ILE A 265 14.87 14.02 1.86
CA ILE A 265 14.45 12.77 1.23
C ILE A 265 13.52 11.94 2.12
N SER A 266 12.47 11.38 1.52
CA SER A 266 11.54 10.44 2.14
C SER A 266 11.34 9.19 1.28
N PHE A 267 11.04 8.08 1.94
CA PHE A 267 10.77 6.78 1.32
C PHE A 267 9.41 6.26 1.77
N VAL A 268 8.57 5.91 0.80
CA VAL A 268 7.26 5.26 1.04
C VAL A 268 7.19 3.95 0.26
N GLY A 269 7.08 2.83 0.98
CA GLY A 269 7.10 1.49 0.42
C GLY A 269 5.82 0.72 0.71
N HIS A 270 5.22 0.11 -0.32
CA HIS A 270 4.09 -0.81 -0.14
C HIS A 270 4.56 -2.26 -0.25
N SER A 271 4.13 -3.13 0.66
CA SER A 271 4.36 -4.57 0.59
C SER A 271 5.87 -4.89 0.42
N LEU A 272 6.25 -5.70 -0.57
CA LEU A 272 7.65 -5.97 -0.95
C LEU A 272 8.49 -4.69 -1.17
N GLY A 273 7.85 -3.58 -1.50
CA GLY A 273 8.48 -2.27 -1.69
C GLY A 273 9.21 -1.75 -0.45
N GLY A 274 8.67 -1.97 0.76
CA GLY A 274 9.35 -1.57 2.00
C GLY A 274 10.66 -2.32 2.24
N LEU A 275 10.67 -3.64 1.98
CA LEU A 275 11.88 -4.46 2.00
C LEU A 275 12.89 -4.01 0.93
N THR A 276 12.39 -3.74 -0.27
CA THR A 276 13.18 -3.28 -1.42
C THR A 276 13.84 -1.93 -1.13
N GLN A 277 13.12 -0.99 -0.52
CA GLN A 277 13.66 0.31 -0.08
C GLN A 277 14.71 0.15 1.01
N SER A 278 14.44 -0.70 2.00
CA SER A 278 15.41 -0.95 3.09
C SER A 278 16.74 -1.47 2.53
N MET A 279 16.66 -2.39 1.57
CA MET A 279 17.84 -2.88 0.84
C MET A 279 18.49 -1.81 -0.03
N ALA A 280 17.69 -0.97 -0.70
CA ALA A 280 18.20 0.11 -1.54
C ALA A 280 18.97 1.15 -0.72
N ILE A 281 18.41 1.59 0.40
CA ILE A 281 19.05 2.53 1.33
C ILE A 281 20.35 1.93 1.86
N ARG A 282 20.34 0.66 2.28
CA ARG A 282 21.56 -0.05 2.68
C ARG A 282 22.65 0.01 1.60
N TYR A 283 22.29 -0.24 0.34
CA TYR A 283 23.22 -0.16 -0.78
C TYR A 283 23.78 1.25 -0.94
N ILE A 284 22.93 2.29 -0.86
CA ILE A 284 23.34 3.69 -0.95
C ILE A 284 24.34 4.03 0.16
N CYS A 285 24.07 3.65 1.42
CA CYS A 285 25.01 3.87 2.53
C CYS A 285 26.38 3.21 2.32
N LEU A 286 26.45 2.10 1.57
CA LEU A 286 27.69 1.39 1.30
C LEU A 286 28.47 2.01 0.14
N GLU A 287 27.79 2.39 -0.95
CA GLU A 287 28.43 2.83 -2.20
C GLU A 287 28.49 4.36 -2.37
N ARG A 288 27.57 5.10 -1.76
CA ARG A 288 27.44 6.58 -1.83
C ARG A 288 27.10 7.16 -0.44
N PRO A 289 28.00 7.02 0.55
CA PRO A 289 27.76 7.55 1.90
C PRO A 289 27.61 9.08 1.91
N ASP A 290 28.18 9.78 0.94
CA ASP A 290 28.07 11.23 0.73
C ASP A 290 26.62 11.72 0.59
N ILE A 291 25.74 10.89 0.03
CA ILE A 291 24.31 11.23 -0.13
C ILE A 291 23.65 11.48 1.23
N PHE A 292 24.10 10.77 2.26
CA PHE A 292 23.63 10.93 3.62
C PHE A 292 24.78 11.38 4.52
N ASP A 293 25.65 12.27 4.05
CA ASP A 293 26.58 12.94 4.96
C ASP A 293 25.81 13.81 5.98
N GLY A 294 26.41 14.08 7.15
CA GLY A 294 25.78 14.89 8.21
C GLY A 294 25.81 16.40 7.94
N SER A 295 26.80 16.86 7.18
CA SER A 295 27.04 18.28 6.87
C SER A 295 26.52 18.69 5.50
N GLU A 296 26.71 17.85 4.48
CA GLU A 296 26.43 18.20 3.06
C GLU A 296 25.43 17.22 2.39
N GLY A 297 24.99 16.21 3.12
CA GLY A 297 24.06 15.20 2.64
C GLY A 297 22.59 15.63 2.66
N LEU A 298 21.73 14.77 2.14
CA LEU A 298 20.28 14.91 2.25
C LEU A 298 19.83 14.56 3.66
N GLU A 299 18.89 15.34 4.19
CA GLU A 299 18.24 15.07 5.46
C GLU A 299 17.10 14.05 5.26
N PRO A 300 17.18 12.86 5.89
CA PRO A 300 16.13 11.86 5.80
C PRO A 300 14.94 12.24 6.70
N LEU A 301 13.75 12.44 6.12
CA LEU A 301 12.55 12.85 6.86
C LEU A 301 11.66 11.66 7.21
N ASN A 302 11.03 11.04 6.22
CA ASN A 302 10.03 9.99 6.46
C ASN A 302 10.49 8.65 5.89
N PHE A 303 10.39 7.60 6.70
CA PHE A 303 10.47 6.20 6.28
C PHE A 303 9.15 5.51 6.60
N ILE A 304 8.31 5.35 5.57
CA ILE A 304 6.92 4.88 5.73
C ILE A 304 6.73 3.57 4.99
N THR A 305 6.12 2.58 5.65
CA THR A 305 5.77 1.33 4.98
C THR A 305 4.31 0.94 5.18
N LEU A 306 3.68 0.41 4.14
CA LEU A 306 2.30 -0.07 4.15
C LEU A 306 2.27 -1.57 3.87
N ALA A 307 1.77 -2.36 4.81
CA ALA A 307 1.65 -3.81 4.72
C ALA A 307 2.96 -4.51 4.29
N SER A 308 4.12 -4.10 4.82
CA SER A 308 5.42 -4.67 4.43
C SER A 308 5.81 -5.89 5.28
N PRO A 309 6.17 -7.05 4.68
CA PRO A 309 6.46 -8.28 5.42
C PRO A 309 7.89 -8.31 5.96
N TYR A 310 8.23 -7.43 6.91
CA TYR A 310 9.59 -7.28 7.45
C TYR A 310 10.17 -8.55 8.09
N LEU A 311 9.30 -9.40 8.65
CA LEU A 311 9.67 -10.66 9.31
C LEU A 311 9.51 -11.85 8.36
N GLY A 312 9.33 -11.61 7.06
CA GLY A 312 8.94 -12.63 6.10
C GLY A 312 7.49 -13.09 6.29
N VAL A 313 7.14 -14.18 5.62
CA VAL A 313 5.80 -14.82 5.67
C VAL A 313 5.89 -16.32 6.02
N ALA A 314 7.09 -16.81 6.34
CA ALA A 314 7.32 -18.21 6.72
C ALA A 314 6.56 -18.59 8.00
N GLY A 315 5.93 -19.77 7.98
CA GLY A 315 5.27 -20.36 9.15
C GLY A 315 3.85 -19.88 9.42
N GLU A 316 3.36 -18.87 8.71
CA GLU A 316 2.06 -18.23 8.98
C GLU A 316 0.98 -18.57 7.93
N VAL A 317 1.36 -19.20 6.80
CA VAL A 317 0.45 -19.59 5.70
C VAL A 317 0.48 -21.11 5.51
N PRO A 318 -0.67 -21.81 5.41
CA PRO A 318 -0.69 -23.25 5.15
C PRO A 318 0.01 -23.60 3.83
N PRO A 319 0.81 -24.69 3.76
CA PRO A 319 1.64 -25.04 2.59
C PRO A 319 0.91 -25.17 1.24
N PHE A 320 -0.41 -25.36 1.26
CA PHE A 320 -1.23 -25.51 0.06
C PHE A 320 -1.82 -24.18 -0.44
N VAL A 321 -1.79 -23.10 0.36
CA VAL A 321 -2.22 -21.76 -0.07
C VAL A 321 -1.05 -20.97 -0.65
N THR A 322 0.16 -21.26 -0.16
CA THR A 322 1.38 -20.87 -0.84
C THR A 322 1.36 -21.31 -2.30
N ALA A 323 0.71 -22.42 -2.68
CA ALA A 323 0.60 -22.90 -4.06
C ALA A 323 0.01 -21.90 -5.08
N ILE A 324 -0.90 -21.00 -4.65
CA ILE A 324 -1.53 -19.99 -5.52
C ILE A 324 -0.70 -18.68 -5.55
N LEU A 325 0.09 -18.44 -4.50
CA LEU A 325 1.08 -17.38 -4.37
C LEU A 325 2.50 -17.89 -4.68
N ASP A 326 2.63 -19.00 -5.42
CA ASP A 326 3.75 -19.94 -5.24
C ASP A 326 5.12 -19.28 -5.17
N ILE A 327 5.67 -19.41 -3.98
CA ILE A 327 6.99 -19.04 -3.50
C ILE A 327 8.08 -19.78 -4.32
N GLY A 328 7.73 -20.79 -5.12
CA GLY A 328 8.57 -21.34 -6.19
C GLY A 328 8.52 -20.57 -7.53
N ALA A 329 7.40 -19.93 -7.87
CA ALA A 329 7.24 -19.05 -9.03
C ALA A 329 7.73 -17.61 -8.77
N LEU A 330 7.78 -17.18 -7.50
CA LEU A 330 8.40 -15.91 -7.08
C LEU A 330 9.93 -15.95 -7.02
N GLY A 331 10.56 -17.07 -7.43
CA GLY A 331 12.00 -17.20 -7.53
C GLY A 331 12.74 -16.85 -6.22
N GLN A 332 13.74 -15.98 -6.32
CA GLN A 332 14.56 -15.58 -5.17
C GLN A 332 13.76 -14.78 -4.12
N THR A 333 12.70 -14.07 -4.51
CA THR A 333 11.86 -13.32 -3.55
C THR A 333 11.13 -14.25 -2.61
N GLY A 334 10.62 -15.38 -3.10
CA GLY A 334 10.00 -16.41 -2.24
C GLY A 334 11.01 -16.96 -1.23
N VAL A 335 12.26 -17.21 -1.66
CA VAL A 335 13.36 -17.64 -0.77
C VAL A 335 13.63 -16.61 0.32
N ASP A 336 13.72 -15.32 -0.05
CA ASP A 336 13.99 -14.22 0.88
C ASP A 336 12.87 -14.10 1.93
N LEU A 337 11.60 -14.14 1.50
CA LEU A 337 10.42 -14.01 2.37
C LEU A 337 10.19 -15.24 3.26
N ASN A 338 10.68 -16.42 2.85
CA ASN A 338 10.63 -17.61 3.68
C ASN A 338 11.76 -17.69 4.73
N LEU A 339 12.57 -16.64 4.84
CA LEU A 339 13.74 -16.61 5.73
C LEU A 339 14.71 -17.76 5.48
N ASN A 340 14.73 -18.25 4.23
CA ASN A 340 15.70 -19.24 3.80
C ASN A 340 17.05 -18.57 3.60
N ARG A 341 18.11 -19.37 3.74
CA ARG A 341 19.47 -18.89 3.51
C ARG A 341 19.73 -18.80 2.02
N THR A 342 20.27 -17.68 1.56
CA THR A 342 20.77 -17.54 0.19
C THR A 342 22.18 -18.14 0.11
N PHE A 343 22.31 -19.36 -0.43
CA PHE A 343 23.58 -20.10 -0.47
C PHE A 343 24.68 -19.38 -1.27
N PHE A 344 24.31 -18.57 -2.27
CA PHE A 344 25.21 -17.81 -3.13
C PHE A 344 25.08 -16.29 -2.92
N LEU A 345 25.10 -15.84 -1.66
CA LEU A 345 25.04 -14.41 -1.35
C LEU A 345 26.31 -13.67 -1.81
N THR A 346 26.18 -12.77 -2.78
CA THR A 346 27.31 -11.92 -3.23
C THR A 346 27.55 -10.73 -2.29
N LYS A 347 28.78 -10.16 -2.30
CA LYS A 347 29.16 -9.02 -1.45
C LYS A 347 28.38 -7.73 -1.75
N GLU A 348 28.07 -7.50 -3.02
CA GLU A 348 27.40 -6.28 -3.50
C GLU A 348 26.11 -5.98 -2.69
N GLY A 349 26.01 -4.76 -2.16
CA GLY A 349 24.91 -4.29 -1.33
C GLY A 349 24.83 -4.87 0.09
N ILE A 350 25.71 -5.81 0.43
CA ILE A 350 25.74 -6.45 1.76
C ILE A 350 26.87 -5.88 2.61
N VAL A 351 28.07 -5.81 2.04
CA VAL A 351 29.28 -5.25 2.67
C VAL A 351 30.03 -4.41 1.65
N ARG A 352 30.96 -3.55 2.12
CA ARG A 352 31.88 -2.84 1.22
C ARG A 352 32.78 -3.81 0.47
N LYS A 353 33.31 -3.41 -0.69
CA LYS A 353 34.07 -4.28 -1.60
C LYS A 353 35.32 -4.90 -0.95
N ASP A 354 35.98 -4.14 -0.09
CA ASP A 354 37.15 -4.50 0.71
C ASP A 354 36.84 -5.44 1.89
N GLN A 355 35.59 -5.55 2.31
CA GLN A 355 35.18 -6.35 3.47
C GLN A 355 34.79 -7.79 3.09
N HIS A 356 34.88 -8.69 4.07
CA HIS A 356 34.38 -10.05 3.96
C HIS A 356 32.95 -10.17 4.49
N LEU A 357 32.15 -11.06 3.90
CA LEU A 357 30.76 -11.32 4.34
C LEU A 357 30.68 -11.81 5.80
N GLY A 358 31.74 -12.48 6.29
CA GLY A 358 31.81 -12.96 7.66
C GLY A 358 30.57 -13.77 8.08
N SER A 359 29.94 -13.36 9.18
CA SER A 359 28.76 -14.02 9.74
C SER A 359 27.50 -13.89 8.87
N TYR A 360 27.43 -12.89 7.97
CA TYR A 360 26.27 -12.67 7.10
C TYR A 360 25.98 -13.84 6.16
N LYS A 361 27.01 -14.59 5.76
CA LYS A 361 26.85 -15.79 4.89
C LYS A 361 25.88 -16.84 5.46
N ARG A 362 25.68 -16.84 6.79
CA ARG A 362 24.84 -17.83 7.49
C ARG A 362 23.46 -17.30 7.86
N LYS A 363 23.18 -16.02 7.59
CA LYS A 363 21.93 -15.34 7.96
C LYS A 363 20.99 -15.20 6.76
N PRO A 364 19.67 -15.25 6.95
CA PRO A 364 18.70 -14.86 5.92
C PRO A 364 18.84 -13.39 5.55
N LEU A 365 18.50 -13.01 4.32
CA LEU A 365 18.67 -11.64 3.83
C LEU A 365 17.94 -10.60 4.69
N LEU A 366 16.71 -10.90 5.14
CA LEU A 366 15.93 -9.97 5.96
C LEU A 366 16.53 -9.75 7.36
N GLU A 367 17.38 -10.67 7.84
CA GLU A 367 18.17 -10.49 9.09
C GLU A 367 19.44 -9.66 8.86
N ILE A 368 19.87 -9.49 7.61
CA ILE A 368 21.07 -8.72 7.24
C ILE A 368 20.73 -7.26 6.97
N ILE A 369 19.60 -6.99 6.30
CA ILE A 369 19.20 -5.64 5.90
C ILE A 369 19.26 -4.61 7.06
N PRO A 370 18.61 -4.83 8.22
CA PRO A 370 18.58 -3.87 9.32
C PRO A 370 19.87 -3.75 10.14
N SER A 371 20.97 -4.39 9.72
CA SER A 371 22.29 -4.21 10.36
C SER A 371 23.01 -2.95 9.87
N GLU A 372 24.18 -2.63 10.42
CA GLU A 372 25.03 -1.55 9.91
C GLU A 372 25.37 -1.74 8.42
N PRO A 373 25.40 -0.67 7.61
CA PRO A 373 25.27 0.75 7.97
C PRO A 373 23.83 1.29 8.01
N LEU A 374 22.84 0.50 7.59
CA LEU A 374 21.44 0.97 7.51
C LEU A 374 20.92 1.43 8.87
N LYS A 375 21.24 0.67 9.92
CA LYS A 375 20.81 0.95 11.28
C LYS A 375 21.17 2.38 11.73
N SER A 376 22.42 2.80 11.53
CA SER A 376 22.87 4.17 11.83
C SER A 376 22.06 5.22 11.06
N LEU A 377 21.76 4.99 9.77
CA LEU A 377 20.94 5.94 9.01
C LEU A 377 19.48 5.96 9.48
N MET A 378 18.92 4.82 9.90
CA MET A 378 17.56 4.76 10.44
C MET A 378 17.36 5.63 11.68
N HIS A 379 18.39 5.81 12.51
CA HIS A 379 18.35 6.76 13.63
C HIS A 379 18.15 8.21 13.20
N ARG A 380 18.56 8.57 11.97
CA ARG A 380 18.47 9.94 11.45
C ARG A 380 17.14 10.27 10.79
N PHE A 381 16.35 9.27 10.41
CA PHE A 381 15.00 9.53 9.92
C PHE A 381 14.17 10.18 11.04
N LYS A 382 13.58 11.34 10.78
CA LYS A 382 12.69 11.99 11.75
C LYS A 382 11.49 11.12 12.09
N ASN A 383 10.87 10.55 11.05
CA ASN A 383 9.66 9.75 11.18
C ASN A 383 9.88 8.35 10.61
N ARG A 384 9.54 7.33 11.41
CA ARG A 384 9.50 5.92 11.01
C ARG A 384 8.10 5.38 11.31
N THR A 385 7.32 5.10 10.27
CA THR A 385 5.91 4.71 10.41
C THR A 385 5.61 3.42 9.67
N THR A 386 4.98 2.45 10.34
CA THR A 386 4.39 1.29 9.67
C THR A 386 2.87 1.33 9.72
N TYR A 387 2.24 1.10 8.58
CA TYR A 387 0.80 0.89 8.43
C TYR A 387 0.54 -0.59 8.25
N ALA A 388 -0.28 -1.16 9.11
CA ALA A 388 -0.63 -2.58 9.08
C ALA A 388 -2.13 -2.77 9.24
N ASN A 389 -2.71 -3.64 8.43
CA ASN A 389 -4.13 -3.93 8.53
C ASN A 389 -4.40 -5.11 9.48
N ILE A 390 -5.41 -4.99 10.34
CA ILE A 390 -5.70 -5.99 11.38
C ILE A 390 -6.60 -7.12 10.85
N LEU A 391 -7.42 -6.86 9.84
CA LEU A 391 -8.47 -7.79 9.39
C LEU A 391 -8.31 -8.19 7.93
N HIS A 392 -8.27 -9.48 7.63
CA HIS A 392 -8.35 -10.00 6.25
C HIS A 392 -7.14 -9.73 5.33
N ASP A 393 -5.99 -9.25 5.84
CA ASP A 393 -4.73 -9.31 5.08
C ASP A 393 -4.11 -10.70 5.22
N GLY A 394 -4.38 -11.56 4.23
CA GLY A 394 -3.80 -12.90 4.16
C GLY A 394 -2.60 -13.00 3.24
N ILE A 395 -2.11 -11.87 2.72
CA ILE A 395 -0.84 -11.79 1.99
C ILE A 395 0.27 -11.43 2.97
N VAL A 396 0.04 -10.41 3.79
CA VAL A 396 1.00 -9.92 4.79
C VAL A 396 0.33 -9.92 6.16
N PRO A 397 0.65 -10.91 7.00
CA PRO A 397 0.09 -10.98 8.35
C PRO A 397 0.41 -9.74 9.19
N LEU A 398 -0.53 -9.36 10.07
CA LEU A 398 -0.39 -8.21 10.98
C LEU A 398 0.95 -8.22 11.74
N ARG A 399 1.36 -9.40 12.22
CA ARG A 399 2.60 -9.57 12.97
C ARG A 399 3.84 -9.10 12.21
N THR A 400 3.92 -9.38 10.91
CA THR A 400 5.08 -9.02 10.10
C THR A 400 4.99 -7.55 9.66
N ALA A 401 3.80 -7.07 9.29
CA ALA A 401 3.56 -5.67 8.93
C ALA A 401 3.78 -4.69 10.09
N ALA A 402 3.49 -5.11 11.33
CA ALA A 402 3.63 -4.30 12.54
C ALA A 402 4.96 -4.54 13.30
N LEU A 403 5.94 -5.22 12.70
CA LEU A 403 7.22 -5.51 13.34
C LEU A 403 7.09 -6.25 14.69
N LEU A 404 6.24 -7.28 14.76
CA LEU A 404 6.05 -8.21 15.88
C LEU A 404 5.37 -7.66 17.14
N TYR A 405 5.92 -6.62 17.75
CA TYR A 405 5.50 -6.15 19.09
C TYR A 405 4.38 -5.13 18.97
N LEU A 406 3.24 -5.44 19.57
CA LEU A 406 2.08 -4.55 19.64
C LEU A 406 1.54 -4.53 21.06
N ASP A 407 0.89 -3.43 21.40
CA ASP A 407 0.10 -3.30 22.62
C ASP A 407 -1.25 -4.01 22.42
N TRP A 408 -1.27 -5.29 22.77
CA TRP A 408 -2.42 -6.16 22.56
C TRP A 408 -3.58 -5.87 23.50
N ASN A 409 -3.32 -5.31 24.67
CA ASN A 409 -4.35 -4.96 25.66
C ASN A 409 -5.14 -3.73 25.18
N ALA A 410 -4.43 -2.69 24.73
CA ALA A 410 -5.08 -1.54 24.10
C ALA A 410 -5.94 -1.95 22.88
N LEU A 411 -5.50 -2.98 22.14
CA LEU A 411 -6.26 -3.53 21.00
C LEU A 411 -7.51 -4.33 21.40
N SER A 412 -7.53 -4.98 22.58
CA SER A 412 -8.71 -5.67 23.08
C SER A 412 -9.79 -4.71 23.58
N ASP A 413 -9.39 -3.60 24.20
CA ASP A 413 -10.33 -2.61 24.76
C ASP A 413 -11.10 -1.89 23.65
N VAL A 414 -10.39 -1.50 22.58
CA VAL A 414 -10.99 -0.93 21.36
C VAL A 414 -12.02 -1.88 20.72
N ARG A 415 -11.82 -3.21 20.86
CA ARG A 415 -12.77 -4.22 20.38
C ARG A 415 -13.95 -4.44 21.33
N GLY A 416 -13.74 -4.35 22.64
CA GLY A 416 -14.82 -4.40 23.64
C GLY A 416 -15.84 -3.31 23.36
N ILE A 417 -15.36 -2.08 23.20
CA ILE A 417 -16.17 -0.90 22.83
C ILE A 417 -16.91 -1.13 21.50
N ARG A 418 -16.28 -1.78 20.50
CA ARG A 418 -16.92 -2.09 19.20
C ARG A 418 -18.04 -3.13 19.30
N LYS A 419 -17.97 -4.08 20.25
CA LYS A 419 -19.05 -5.05 20.50
C LYS A 419 -20.21 -4.43 21.28
N GLU A 420 -19.93 -3.47 22.15
CA GLU A 420 -20.94 -2.79 22.97
C GLU A 420 -21.71 -1.72 22.20
N ASN A 421 -21.05 -0.99 21.28
CA ASN A 421 -21.69 0.04 20.43
C ASN A 421 -22.73 -0.50 19.42
N GLY A 422 -23.07 -1.79 19.47
CA GLY A 422 -24.25 -2.37 18.79
C GLY A 422 -25.54 -2.28 19.61
N LYS A 423 -25.51 -1.75 20.86
CA LYS A 423 -26.70 -1.45 21.67
C LYS A 423 -26.53 -0.09 22.36
N GLY A 424 -27.63 0.64 22.44
CA GLY A 424 -27.68 2.05 22.81
C GLY A 424 -27.06 2.40 24.16
N ASP A 425 -26.62 3.67 24.18
CA ASP A 425 -26.11 4.50 25.27
C ASP A 425 -26.58 4.18 26.70
N ARG A 426 -25.60 4.14 27.63
CA ARG A 426 -25.61 4.80 28.95
C ARG A 426 -24.28 4.57 29.69
N GLY A 427 -23.57 5.66 30.00
CA GLY A 427 -22.87 5.83 31.30
C GLY A 427 -21.34 5.75 31.32
N THR A 428 -20.73 6.93 31.48
CA THR A 428 -19.47 7.39 32.12
C THR A 428 -18.35 6.43 32.60
N PRO A 429 -17.08 6.93 32.64
CA PRO A 429 -15.86 6.14 32.61
C PRO A 429 -15.30 5.84 34.02
N ASP A 430 -14.79 4.63 34.21
CA ASP A 430 -13.77 4.35 35.21
C ASP A 430 -12.47 3.97 34.48
N SER A 431 -11.57 4.96 34.37
CA SER A 431 -10.20 4.75 33.95
C SER A 431 -9.40 4.14 35.10
N THR A 432 -9.30 2.81 35.15
CA THR A 432 -8.25 2.14 35.94
C THR A 432 -6.94 2.16 35.17
N ASN A 433 -5.96 2.85 35.74
CA ASN A 433 -4.55 2.90 35.33
C ASN A 433 -3.93 1.50 35.20
N ASN A 434 -3.96 0.92 33.99
CA ASN A 434 -3.08 -0.19 33.61
C ASN A 434 -2.24 0.22 32.40
N ASN A 435 -1.45 1.28 32.57
CA ASN A 435 -0.31 1.56 31.71
C ASN A 435 0.86 0.71 32.20
N ASP A 436 0.94 -0.54 31.74
CA ASP A 436 2.22 -1.26 31.62
C ASP A 436 1.94 -2.68 31.12
N VAL A 437 2.20 -2.93 29.83
CA VAL A 437 2.93 -4.10 29.28
C VAL A 437 2.63 -4.11 27.77
N THR A 438 3.44 -3.36 27.04
CA THR A 438 3.59 -3.56 25.59
C THR A 438 4.19 -4.95 25.37
N GLY A 439 3.59 -5.79 24.51
CA GLY A 439 4.30 -6.94 23.94
C GLY A 439 4.10 -8.34 24.55
N LYS A 440 2.90 -8.73 24.99
CA LYS A 440 2.60 -10.18 25.11
C LYS A 440 2.52 -10.81 23.72
N ILE A 441 3.50 -11.63 23.33
CA ILE A 441 3.37 -12.50 22.16
C ILE A 441 2.24 -13.50 22.48
N PRO A 442 1.15 -13.59 21.69
CA PRO A 442 0.08 -14.55 21.96
C PRO A 442 0.65 -15.98 22.06
N GLU A 443 0.33 -16.68 23.15
CA GLU A 443 0.71 -18.08 23.31
C GLU A 443 -0.08 -18.94 22.31
N GLU A 444 0.62 -19.78 21.53
CA GLU A 444 -0.01 -20.68 20.58
C GLU A 444 -0.78 -21.79 21.33
N THR A 445 -2.09 -21.90 21.08
CA THR A 445 -2.86 -23.08 21.52
C THR A 445 -2.41 -24.29 20.70
N MET A 446 -1.99 -25.37 21.37
CA MET A 446 -1.63 -26.64 20.71
C MET A 446 -2.75 -27.11 19.78
N ASP A 447 -2.47 -27.18 18.48
CA ASP A 447 -3.28 -27.96 17.55
C ASP A 447 -3.01 -29.45 17.78
N LYS A 448 -3.81 -30.07 18.66
CA LYS A 448 -3.69 -31.48 19.05
C LYS A 448 -3.80 -32.45 17.86
N LYS A 449 -4.20 -32.00 16.67
CA LYS A 449 -4.19 -32.78 15.42
C LYS A 449 -2.81 -32.91 14.78
N SER A 450 -1.90 -31.97 15.03
CA SER A 450 -0.60 -31.91 14.37
C SER A 450 0.49 -32.69 15.14
N ALA A 451 0.39 -32.77 16.47
CA ALA A 451 1.34 -33.51 17.32
C ALA A 451 1.20 -35.04 17.21
N LEU A 452 -0.02 -35.57 17.04
CA LEU A 452 -0.25 -37.02 16.92
C LEU A 452 0.16 -37.59 15.54
N LYS A 453 0.43 -36.71 14.57
CA LYS A 453 0.72 -37.07 13.17
C LYS A 453 2.15 -37.57 12.97
N TYR A 454 3.06 -37.27 13.89
CA TYR A 454 4.48 -37.61 13.82
C TYR A 454 4.88 -38.82 14.67
N LEU A 455 3.97 -39.39 15.46
CA LEU A 455 4.26 -40.46 16.43
C LEU A 455 3.59 -41.82 16.15
N LEU A 456 2.82 -41.97 15.06
CA LEU A 456 2.14 -43.24 14.75
C LEU A 456 2.59 -43.81 13.39
N PRO A 457 3.03 -45.09 13.32
CA PRO A 457 3.31 -45.77 12.06
C PRO A 457 2.04 -45.84 11.19
N GLN A 458 2.18 -45.62 9.88
CA GLN A 458 1.07 -45.56 8.92
C GLN A 458 0.22 -46.85 8.77
N ALA A 459 0.54 -47.93 9.48
CA ALA A 459 -0.16 -49.21 9.37
C ALA A 459 -1.45 -49.34 10.22
N ALA A 460 -1.79 -48.37 11.09
CA ALA A 460 -2.84 -48.55 12.10
C ALA A 460 -4.10 -47.66 11.98
N ILE A 461 -4.34 -46.97 10.85
CA ILE A 461 -5.50 -46.06 10.73
C ILE A 461 -6.67 -46.75 9.98
N ARG A 462 -7.40 -47.63 10.67
CA ARG A 462 -8.76 -48.06 10.28
C ARG A 462 -9.81 -47.30 11.10
N ARG A 463 -10.54 -46.40 10.41
CA ARG A 463 -11.92 -45.88 10.63
C ARG A 463 -12.42 -45.63 12.08
N LYS A 464 -12.85 -44.38 12.35
CA LYS A 464 -14.27 -43.91 12.41
C LYS A 464 -14.35 -42.47 12.93
N TYR A 465 -15.07 -41.61 12.21
CA TYR A 465 -15.46 -40.26 12.63
C TYR A 465 -16.73 -40.29 13.50
N LYS A 466 -16.77 -39.46 14.56
CA LYS A 466 -17.94 -38.85 15.25
C LYS A 466 -17.36 -37.91 16.34
N ARG A 467 -17.95 -36.83 16.83
CA ARG A 467 -18.98 -35.83 16.45
C ARG A 467 -18.80 -34.74 17.54
N TYR A 468 -18.84 -33.45 17.19
CA TYR A 468 -18.77 -32.35 18.17
C TYR A 468 -19.93 -32.40 19.16
N THR A 469 -19.73 -31.95 20.42
CA THR A 469 -20.57 -30.99 21.18
C THR A 469 -19.85 -30.56 22.49
N ARG A 470 -20.01 -29.26 22.84
CA ARG A 470 -19.82 -28.51 24.12
C ARG A 470 -19.96 -29.34 25.43
N THR A 471 -19.47 -28.98 26.64
CA THR A 471 -19.47 -27.69 27.37
C THR A 471 -18.68 -27.84 28.69
N GLN A 472 -18.17 -26.71 29.22
CA GLN A 472 -18.02 -26.31 30.65
C GLN A 472 -17.47 -27.25 31.75
N ILE A 473 -16.47 -26.68 32.45
CA ILE A 473 -16.01 -26.76 33.85
C ILE A 473 -16.71 -27.77 34.78
N ARG A 474 -15.91 -28.56 35.50
CA ARG A 474 -16.22 -29.01 36.87
C ARG A 474 -14.94 -29.04 37.72
N SER A 475 -14.95 -28.28 38.81
CA SER A 475 -13.99 -28.29 39.91
C SER A 475 -14.31 -29.38 40.95
N GLN A 476 -13.35 -29.57 41.88
CA GLN A 476 -13.28 -30.42 43.10
C GLN A 476 -12.25 -31.56 42.98
N ASN A 477 -11.31 -31.85 43.88
CA ASN A 477 -10.72 -31.32 45.14
C ASN A 477 -9.31 -32.00 45.22
N GLY A 478 -8.27 -31.55 45.91
CA GLY A 478 -8.17 -30.70 47.08
C GLY A 478 -6.71 -30.32 47.43
N ASP A 479 -6.65 -29.40 48.39
CA ASP A 479 -5.62 -29.00 49.36
C ASP A 479 -4.24 -28.48 48.90
N GLY A 480 -4.01 -27.19 49.20
CA GLY A 480 -2.66 -26.64 49.37
C GLY A 480 -2.50 -25.14 49.09
N ALA A 481 -3.02 -24.30 49.98
CA ALA A 481 -2.50 -22.97 50.39
C ALA A 481 -2.09 -21.87 49.38
N ASN A 482 -2.72 -20.70 49.57
CA ASN A 482 -2.21 -19.32 49.43
C ASN A 482 -1.71 -18.80 48.06
N GLN A 483 -2.57 -18.05 47.35
CA GLN A 483 -2.50 -16.58 47.20
C GLN A 483 -3.61 -16.12 46.24
N GLN A 484 -4.21 -14.97 46.53
CA GLN A 484 -5.25 -14.33 45.71
C GLN A 484 -4.65 -13.87 44.38
N ASP A 485 -4.96 -14.58 43.30
CA ASP A 485 -4.85 -14.06 41.93
C ASP A 485 -6.22 -13.49 41.54
N GLU A 486 -6.30 -12.17 41.44
CA GLU A 486 -7.41 -11.50 40.77
C GLU A 486 -7.46 -11.96 39.30
N GLU A 487 -8.61 -12.45 38.88
CA GLU A 487 -8.89 -12.88 37.51
C GLU A 487 -8.78 -11.70 36.54
N SER A 488 -7.59 -11.50 35.94
CA SER A 488 -7.44 -10.62 34.78
C SER A 488 -8.17 -11.23 33.59
N GLY A 489 -9.16 -10.52 33.05
CA GLY A 489 -10.02 -10.94 31.95
C GLY A 489 -9.27 -11.57 30.76
N GLY A 490 -9.82 -12.68 30.26
CA GLY A 490 -9.22 -13.47 29.18
C GLY A 490 -9.00 -12.67 27.89
N PHE A 491 -7.73 -12.47 27.54
CA PHE A 491 -7.29 -11.86 26.29
C PHE A 491 -7.66 -12.74 25.07
N THR A 492 -8.42 -12.18 24.11
CA THR A 492 -8.67 -12.83 22.81
C THR A 492 -7.94 -12.08 21.68
N PRO A 493 -6.87 -12.64 21.09
CA PRO A 493 -6.18 -12.01 19.97
C PRO A 493 -7.09 -11.89 18.72
N PRO A 494 -6.74 -11.04 17.74
CA PRO A 494 -7.40 -11.03 16.44
C PRO A 494 -7.51 -12.41 15.83
N PRO A 495 -8.64 -12.73 15.14
CA PRO A 495 -8.65 -13.90 14.30
C PRO A 495 -7.56 -13.73 13.25
N ASN A 496 -6.65 -14.70 13.15
CA ASN A 496 -5.67 -14.73 12.07
C ASN A 496 -6.41 -14.69 10.73
N ALA A 497 -5.99 -13.79 9.84
CA ALA A 497 -6.53 -13.77 8.48
C ALA A 497 -6.29 -15.15 7.83
N ASN A 498 -7.34 -15.80 7.33
CA ASN A 498 -7.20 -17.08 6.65
C ASN A 498 -6.71 -16.80 5.21
N PRO A 499 -5.51 -17.26 4.82
CA PRO A 499 -4.94 -16.97 3.51
C PRO A 499 -5.81 -17.43 2.33
N ILE A 500 -6.61 -18.51 2.49
CA ILE A 500 -7.57 -18.96 1.45
C ILE A 500 -8.68 -17.93 1.27
N ILE A 501 -9.22 -17.45 2.39
CA ILE A 501 -10.28 -16.45 2.39
C ILE A 501 -9.75 -15.13 1.83
N SER A 502 -8.52 -14.74 2.17
CA SER A 502 -7.89 -13.56 1.60
C SER A 502 -7.59 -13.70 0.11
N ALA A 503 -7.12 -14.85 -0.37
CA ALA A 503 -6.95 -15.11 -1.80
C ALA A 503 -8.29 -15.11 -2.56
N ALA A 504 -9.34 -15.68 -1.97
CA ALA A 504 -10.69 -15.62 -2.52
C ALA A 504 -11.25 -14.18 -2.50
N ASN A 505 -10.97 -13.39 -1.46
CA ASN A 505 -11.38 -12.00 -1.36
C ASN A 505 -10.66 -11.11 -2.38
N VAL A 506 -9.42 -11.39 -2.75
CA VAL A 506 -8.76 -10.69 -3.87
C VAL A 506 -9.53 -10.89 -5.19
N ILE A 507 -10.23 -12.02 -5.34
CA ILE A 507 -10.97 -12.37 -6.56
C ILE A 507 -12.44 -11.90 -6.48
N VAL A 508 -13.04 -11.84 -5.28
CA VAL A 508 -14.49 -11.66 -5.05
C VAL A 508 -14.79 -10.46 -4.13
N ALA A 509 -13.84 -9.55 -3.90
CA ALA A 509 -14.08 -8.39 -3.05
C ALA A 509 -15.21 -7.52 -3.63
N PRO A 510 -16.23 -7.17 -2.83
CA PRO A 510 -17.28 -6.28 -3.29
C PRO A 510 -16.69 -4.89 -3.53
N LEU A 511 -17.11 -4.26 -4.63
CA LEU A 511 -16.82 -2.85 -4.88
C LEU A 511 -17.48 -1.99 -3.80
N PRO A 512 -16.85 -0.87 -3.39
CA PRO A 512 -17.53 0.11 -2.55
C PRO A 512 -18.79 0.65 -3.24
N SER A 513 -19.81 0.99 -2.45
CA SER A 513 -21.07 1.52 -2.98
C SER A 513 -20.93 2.98 -3.44
N GLN A 514 -21.90 3.46 -4.23
CA GLN A 514 -21.96 4.88 -4.59
C GLN A 514 -22.05 5.78 -3.36
N ASP A 515 -22.78 5.37 -2.32
CA ASP A 515 -22.88 6.15 -1.07
C ASP A 515 -21.53 6.23 -0.34
N TYR A 516 -20.71 5.17 -0.42
CA TYR A 516 -19.34 5.19 0.10
C TYR A 516 -18.46 6.25 -0.59
N PHE A 517 -18.62 6.41 -1.91
CA PHE A 517 -17.87 7.40 -2.67
C PHE A 517 -18.35 8.82 -2.39
N LYS A 518 -19.67 9.00 -2.32
CA LYS A 518 -20.34 10.30 -2.22
C LYS A 518 -20.27 10.94 -0.84
N ASP A 519 -20.34 10.17 0.25
CA ASP A 519 -20.39 10.75 1.59
C ASP A 519 -19.47 9.98 2.57
N PRO A 520 -18.46 10.65 3.14
CA PRO A 520 -17.57 10.08 4.14
C PRO A 520 -18.27 9.43 5.35
N LYS A 521 -19.51 9.84 5.69
CA LYS A 521 -20.27 9.31 6.83
C LYS A 521 -20.65 7.84 6.68
N PHE A 522 -20.78 7.33 5.44
CA PHE A 522 -21.10 5.92 5.19
C PHE A 522 -19.88 5.00 5.28
N ARG A 523 -18.69 5.53 5.53
CA ARG A 523 -17.46 4.75 5.59
C ARG A 523 -17.27 4.16 6.98
N GLU A 524 -17.09 2.85 7.04
CA GLU A 524 -16.83 2.14 8.30
C GLU A 524 -15.33 1.91 8.55
N ASP A 525 -14.52 2.09 7.49
CA ASP A 525 -13.06 1.93 7.50
C ASP A 525 -12.41 3.01 8.34
N ARG A 526 -11.46 2.59 9.20
CA ARG A 526 -10.83 3.51 10.16
C ARG A 526 -9.45 3.06 10.60
N VAL A 527 -8.68 4.07 11.02
CA VAL A 527 -7.52 3.87 11.89
C VAL A 527 -8.05 3.48 13.27
N VAL A 528 -7.62 2.33 13.79
CA VAL A 528 -8.08 1.80 15.08
C VAL A 528 -6.99 1.85 16.15
N HIS A 529 -5.75 2.04 15.74
CA HIS A 529 -4.62 2.21 16.64
C HIS A 529 -3.60 3.09 15.96
N ASP A 530 -3.10 4.07 16.69
CA ASP A 530 -2.00 4.92 16.27
C ASP A 530 -1.18 5.26 17.51
N LYS A 531 0.00 4.65 17.63
CA LYS A 531 0.88 4.81 18.79
C LYS A 531 2.33 4.82 18.36
N VAL A 532 3.11 5.62 19.06
CA VAL A 532 4.57 5.63 18.98
C VAL A 532 5.10 4.62 20.00
N TYR A 533 5.85 3.64 19.51
CA TYR A 533 6.47 2.58 20.30
C TYR A 533 7.94 2.90 20.52
N PHE A 534 8.36 2.90 21.78
CA PHE A 534 9.73 3.23 22.19
C PHE A 534 10.57 1.97 22.48
N PRO A 535 11.91 2.03 22.34
CA PRO A 535 12.77 0.87 22.55
C PRO A 535 12.72 0.25 23.95
N ASP A 536 12.50 1.07 24.97
CA ASP A 536 12.35 0.70 26.39
C ASP A 536 11.05 -0.05 26.68
N GLU A 537 10.02 0.12 25.84
CA GLU A 537 8.77 -0.65 25.93
C GLU A 537 8.92 -2.09 25.38
N LEU A 538 10.07 -2.46 24.81
CA LEU A 538 10.24 -3.79 24.23
C LEU A 538 10.34 -4.87 25.31
N PRO A 539 9.52 -5.94 25.24
CA PRO A 539 9.59 -7.03 26.20
C PRO A 539 10.95 -7.76 26.11
N PRO A 540 11.34 -8.50 27.17
CA PRO A 540 12.54 -9.33 27.14
C PRO A 540 12.44 -10.40 26.05
N ALA A 541 13.60 -10.82 25.53
CA ALA A 541 13.67 -11.76 24.43
C ALA A 541 13.06 -13.13 24.77
N HIS A 542 11.96 -13.48 24.09
CA HIS A 542 11.14 -14.63 24.41
C HIS A 542 11.86 -15.95 24.10
N TYR A 543 12.61 -16.02 22.99
CA TYR A 543 13.23 -17.27 22.55
C TYR A 543 14.67 -17.48 23.03
N LYS A 544 15.19 -16.70 24.00
CA LYS A 544 16.56 -16.84 24.53
C LYS A 544 16.76 -18.04 25.47
N LYS A 545 15.73 -18.48 26.22
CA LYS A 545 15.86 -19.47 27.32
C LYS A 545 14.89 -20.68 27.22
N ARG A 546 14.65 -21.24 26.02
CA ARG A 546 13.84 -22.47 25.90
C ARG A 546 14.69 -23.75 26.03
N GLU A 547 14.26 -24.64 26.93
CA GLU A 547 14.67 -26.04 27.09
C GLU A 547 14.84 -26.75 25.74
N PHE A 548 15.87 -27.60 25.59
CA PHE A 548 16.19 -28.29 24.33
C PHE A 548 14.99 -29.10 23.80
N PHE A 549 14.24 -29.76 24.68
CA PHE A 549 13.04 -30.52 24.32
C PHE A 549 11.94 -29.65 23.69
N LYS A 550 11.73 -28.43 24.17
CA LYS A 550 10.74 -27.51 23.57
C LYS A 550 11.14 -27.10 22.14
N LYS A 551 12.44 -27.00 21.82
CA LYS A 551 12.93 -26.68 20.45
C LYS A 551 12.64 -27.79 19.43
N VAL A 552 12.43 -29.02 19.88
CA VAL A 552 12.13 -30.20 19.04
C VAL A 552 10.62 -30.41 18.91
N ILE A 553 9.84 -30.04 19.93
CA ILE A 553 8.39 -30.30 20.01
C ILE A 553 7.56 -29.24 19.27
N TYR A 554 7.98 -27.96 19.28
CA TYR A 554 7.24 -26.90 18.59
C TYR A 554 7.67 -26.80 17.11
N PRO A 555 6.77 -27.09 16.14
CA PRO A 555 7.06 -26.81 14.73
C PRO A 555 7.31 -25.30 14.56
N ASN A 556 8.20 -24.93 13.63
CA ASN A 556 8.56 -23.54 13.28
C ASN A 556 9.34 -22.70 14.32
N ASP A 557 9.78 -23.24 15.46
CA ASP A 557 10.52 -22.48 16.50
C ASP A 557 11.80 -21.78 15.97
N ARG A 558 12.48 -22.37 14.98
CA ARG A 558 13.62 -21.73 14.29
C ARG A 558 13.21 -20.46 13.55
N ILE A 559 12.06 -20.48 12.86
CA ILE A 559 11.54 -19.36 12.06
C ILE A 559 11.18 -18.21 13.00
N TYR A 560 10.42 -18.49 14.06
CA TYR A 560 10.05 -17.48 15.05
C TYR A 560 11.28 -16.86 15.75
N ARG A 561 12.31 -17.66 16.04
CA ARG A 561 13.59 -17.15 16.54
C ARG A 561 14.26 -16.17 15.58
N VAL A 562 14.20 -16.43 14.27
CA VAL A 562 14.73 -15.51 13.26
C VAL A 562 13.87 -14.25 13.19
N GLN A 563 12.54 -14.39 13.17
CA GLN A 563 11.61 -13.26 13.17
C GLN A 563 11.79 -12.35 14.37
N GLU A 564 11.96 -12.91 15.58
CA GLU A 564 12.23 -12.12 16.78
C GLU A 564 13.55 -11.34 16.66
N ARG A 565 14.62 -11.96 16.12
CA ARG A 565 15.89 -11.27 15.87
C ARG A 565 15.76 -10.14 14.86
N ILE A 566 15.01 -10.36 13.78
CA ILE A 566 14.76 -9.32 12.77
C ILE A 566 13.96 -8.16 13.41
N ALA A 567 12.87 -8.47 14.11
CA ALA A 567 12.03 -7.47 14.78
C ALA A 567 12.85 -6.63 15.77
N ARG A 568 13.72 -7.26 16.56
CA ARG A 568 14.59 -6.56 17.51
C ARG A 568 15.63 -5.69 16.80
N GLN A 569 16.24 -6.13 15.71
CA GLN A 569 17.17 -5.27 14.96
C GLN A 569 16.50 -3.96 14.48
N TRP A 570 15.21 -4.01 14.14
CA TRP A 570 14.45 -2.83 13.74
C TRP A 570 14.02 -1.92 14.89
N GLN A 571 13.90 -2.40 16.12
CA GLN A 571 13.22 -1.68 17.21
C GLN A 571 14.06 -1.47 18.47
N GLU A 572 15.07 -2.31 18.73
CA GLU A 572 15.84 -2.33 19.98
C GLU A 572 16.56 -1.01 20.29
N THR A 573 16.75 -0.16 19.28
CA THR A 573 17.31 1.18 19.44
C THR A 573 16.49 2.26 18.73
N LEU A 574 15.36 1.91 18.11
CA LEU A 574 14.62 2.80 17.22
C LEU A 574 13.16 2.90 17.63
N THR A 575 12.69 4.13 17.79
CA THR A 575 11.27 4.44 17.97
C THR A 575 10.50 4.26 16.66
N TRP A 576 9.31 3.66 16.71
CA TRP A 576 8.44 3.45 15.55
C TRP A 576 7.00 3.86 15.84
N ARG A 577 6.40 4.66 14.96
CA ARG A 577 4.95 4.84 14.96
C ARG A 577 4.30 3.67 14.23
N LYS A 578 3.32 3.03 14.86
CA LYS A 578 2.59 1.90 14.27
C LYS A 578 1.13 2.28 14.17
N VAL A 579 0.65 2.35 12.94
CA VAL A 579 -0.73 2.68 12.60
C VAL A 579 -1.43 1.40 12.18
N LEU A 580 -2.43 0.99 12.94
CA LEU A 580 -3.23 -0.17 12.61
C LEU A 580 -4.58 0.27 12.07
N VAL A 581 -4.96 -0.34 10.96
CA VAL A 581 -6.19 -0.01 10.23
C VAL A 581 -7.11 -1.22 10.20
N SER A 582 -8.41 -0.94 10.10
CA SER A 582 -9.45 -1.93 9.90
C SER A 582 -10.17 -1.57 8.61
N ILE A 583 -9.76 -2.18 7.50
CA ILE A 583 -10.37 -1.96 6.19
C ILE A 583 -11.05 -3.22 5.64
N GLN A 584 -12.01 -3.03 4.74
CA GLN A 584 -12.76 -4.12 4.08
C GLN A 584 -11.87 -5.13 3.32
N PRO A 585 -12.42 -6.33 2.98
CA PRO A 585 -11.72 -7.39 2.22
C PRO A 585 -10.97 -6.91 0.97
N ASP A 586 -9.91 -7.66 0.60
CA ASP A 586 -8.80 -7.20 -0.27
C ASP A 586 -7.95 -6.06 0.33
N SER A 587 -7.77 -6.09 1.64
CA SER A 587 -7.05 -5.06 2.39
C SER A 587 -5.62 -4.81 1.90
N HIS A 588 -4.95 -5.82 1.32
CA HIS A 588 -3.57 -5.69 0.87
C HIS A 588 -3.42 -4.71 -0.30
N ASN A 589 -4.36 -4.73 -1.24
CA ASN A 589 -4.42 -3.78 -2.34
C ASN A 589 -5.10 -2.48 -1.90
N ASN A 590 -6.11 -2.58 -1.02
CA ASN A 590 -6.82 -1.42 -0.52
C ASN A 590 -5.90 -0.46 0.23
N ILE A 591 -5.00 -0.95 1.09
CA ILE A 591 -4.16 -0.09 1.95
C ILE A 591 -3.33 0.96 1.18
N VAL A 592 -3.01 0.71 -0.10
CA VAL A 592 -2.25 1.64 -0.97
C VAL A 592 -3.11 2.32 -2.04
N VAL A 593 -4.39 1.92 -2.15
CA VAL A 593 -5.36 2.43 -3.13
C VAL A 593 -4.82 2.31 -4.56
N ARG A 594 -4.69 1.07 -5.06
CA ARG A 594 -4.16 0.82 -6.41
C ARG A 594 -4.99 1.52 -7.50
N ARG A 595 -6.31 1.53 -7.33
CA ARG A 595 -7.27 2.24 -8.19
C ARG A 595 -8.16 3.08 -7.29
N LYS A 596 -8.37 4.35 -7.65
CA LYS A 596 -9.04 5.33 -6.78
C LYS A 596 -10.37 4.80 -6.24
N PHE A 597 -11.24 4.28 -7.10
CA PHE A 597 -12.59 3.88 -6.70
C PHE A 597 -12.71 2.39 -6.34
N VAL A 598 -12.03 1.48 -7.03
CA VAL A 598 -12.06 0.04 -6.69
C VAL A 598 -11.46 -0.20 -5.29
N ASN A 599 -10.44 0.57 -4.91
CA ASN A 599 -9.72 0.41 -3.65
C ASN A 599 -10.03 1.53 -2.64
N ALA A 600 -11.21 2.16 -2.72
CA ALA A 600 -11.57 3.32 -1.91
C ALA A 600 -11.63 3.06 -0.40
N PHE A 601 -11.73 1.79 0.03
CA PHE A 601 -11.59 1.40 1.44
C PHE A 601 -10.25 1.84 2.05
N GLY A 602 -9.21 2.00 1.22
CA GLY A 602 -7.92 2.52 1.65
C GLY A 602 -7.82 4.03 1.76
N TRP A 603 -8.82 4.81 1.34
CA TRP A 603 -8.75 6.28 1.40
C TRP A 603 -8.45 6.79 2.80
N VAL A 604 -9.01 6.14 3.84
CA VAL A 604 -8.74 6.48 5.24
C VAL A 604 -7.25 6.34 5.62
N VAL A 605 -6.56 5.36 5.03
CA VAL A 605 -5.14 5.10 5.28
C VAL A 605 -4.30 6.17 4.59
N ILE A 606 -4.60 6.44 3.32
CA ILE A 606 -3.86 7.42 2.53
C ILE A 606 -4.07 8.83 3.08
N ASP A 607 -5.31 9.19 3.46
CA ASP A 607 -5.64 10.48 4.04
C ASP A 607 -4.90 10.71 5.36
N HIS A 608 -4.89 9.72 6.26
CA HIS A 608 -4.09 9.76 7.49
C HIS A 608 -2.60 9.94 7.19
N LEU A 609 -2.04 9.13 6.28
CA LEU A 609 -0.63 9.16 5.92
C LEU A 609 -0.20 10.53 5.39
N VAL A 610 -0.96 11.10 4.45
CA VAL A 610 -0.57 12.37 3.82
C VAL A 610 -0.71 13.55 4.77
N LYS A 611 -1.76 13.58 5.60
CA LYS A 611 -1.96 14.64 6.60
C LYS A 611 -0.84 14.62 7.64
N GLU A 612 -0.48 13.44 8.11
CA GLU A 612 0.53 13.28 9.17
C GLU A 612 1.94 13.61 8.68
N HIS A 613 2.32 13.15 7.48
CA HIS A 613 3.72 13.20 7.04
C HIS A 613 4.02 14.28 5.99
N PHE A 614 2.99 14.85 5.36
CA PHE A 614 3.14 15.82 4.26
C PHE A 614 2.20 17.04 4.38
N GLY A 615 1.43 17.17 5.46
CA GLY A 615 0.54 18.32 5.73
C GLY A 615 1.22 19.47 6.49
N ALA A 616 0.56 20.63 6.57
CA ALA A 616 1.08 21.83 7.24
C ALA A 616 1.41 21.62 8.73
N GLY A 617 0.71 20.68 9.37
CA GLY A 617 0.90 20.29 10.77
C GLY A 617 1.99 19.25 11.02
N SER A 618 2.74 18.80 10.00
CA SER A 618 3.91 17.93 10.17
C SER A 618 5.05 18.72 10.83
N LYS A 619 4.82 19.22 12.04
CA LYS A 619 5.88 19.74 12.89
C LYS A 619 6.81 18.56 13.10
N ALA A 620 8.04 18.69 12.61
CA ALA A 620 9.13 17.91 13.15
C ALA A 620 9.02 18.04 14.68
N GLN A 621 8.65 16.95 15.36
CA GLN A 621 8.88 16.86 16.79
C GLN A 621 10.40 16.93 16.94
N SER A 622 10.91 18.15 17.06
CA SER A 622 12.20 18.39 17.68
C SER A 622 12.08 17.75 19.04
N THR A 623 12.78 16.64 19.23
CA THR A 623 13.15 16.15 20.55
C THR A 623 13.71 17.33 21.32
N SER A 624 12.89 17.95 22.17
CA SER A 624 13.39 18.78 23.25
C SER A 624 14.07 17.81 24.19
N ASP A 625 15.39 17.75 24.10
CA ASP A 625 16.24 17.10 25.07
C ASP A 625 15.82 17.59 26.46
N SER A 626 15.33 16.66 27.27
CA SER A 626 15.20 16.82 28.70
C SER A 626 16.61 16.94 29.29
N GLN A 627 17.11 18.16 29.38
CA GLN A 627 18.11 18.53 30.38
C GLN A 627 17.40 18.67 31.73
N SER A 628 17.51 17.63 32.55
CA SER A 628 17.64 17.71 34.01
C SER A 628 18.16 16.39 34.54
#